data_AF-A0AAU7AAB6-F1
#
_entry.id   AF-A0AAU7AAB6-F1
#
_cell.length_a   1.000
_cell.length_b   1.000
_cell.length_c   1.000
_cell.angle_alpha   90.00
_cell.angle_beta   90.00
_cell.angle_gamma   90.00
#
_symmetry.space_group_name_H-M   'P 1'
#
loop_
_entity.id
_entity.type
_entity.pdbx_description
1 polymer ?
#
loop_
_entity_poly.entity_id
_entity_poly.type
_entity_poly.pdbx_seq_one_letter_code
_entity_poly.pdbx_strand_id
1 'polypeptide(L)' 'MKFALMIMSVGAEGLDMMRIKDLNICGIKQSTDELSAMSAQEKINAMRASRIKLSDASE' A
#
# COMPACT_ATOMS: atom_id res chain seq x y z
N MET A 1 7.07 1.52 -7.49
CA MET A 1 8.19 1.73 -6.55
C MET A 1 7.80 2.57 -5.32
N LYS A 2 7.20 3.77 -5.45
CA LYS A 2 6.86 4.64 -4.30
C LYS A 2 6.02 3.96 -3.20
N PHE A 3 5.09 3.08 -3.58
CA PHE A 3 4.23 2.34 -2.64
C PHE A 3 4.98 1.27 -1.84
N ALA A 4 5.92 0.55 -2.46
CA ALA A 4 6.69 -0.49 -1.79
C ALA A 4 7.57 0.11 -0.67
N LEU A 5 8.23 1.24 -0.93
CA LEU A 5 9.03 1.95 0.07
C LEU A 5 8.18 2.43 1.26
N MET A 6 6.97 2.93 1.01
CA MET A 6 6.05 3.35 2.08
C MET A 6 5.61 2.18 2.96
N ILE A 7 5.38 1.01 2.36
CA ILE A 7 4.94 -0.17 3.11
C ILE A 7 6.10 -0.80 3.89
N MET A 8 7.33 -0.82 3.34
CA MET A 8 8.51 -1.22 4.12
C MET A 8 8.76 -0.27 5.31
N SER A 9 8.49 1.03 5.15
CA SER A 9 8.69 2.02 6.22
C SER A 9 7.73 1.86 7.42
N VAL A 10 6.76 0.94 7.36
CA VAL A 10 5.81 0.64 8.44
C VAL A 10 5.96 -0.79 8.97
N GLY A 11 7.12 -1.42 8.74
CA GLY A 11 7.44 -2.72 9.32
C GLY A 11 6.97 -3.91 8.49
N ALA A 12 6.86 -3.75 7.16
CA ALA A 12 6.79 -4.92 6.28
C ALA A 12 8.21 -5.48 6.05
N GLU A 13 8.39 -6.75 6.38
CA GLU A 13 9.66 -7.47 6.22
C GLU A 13 9.82 -8.07 4.83
N GLY A 14 8.69 -8.38 4.19
CA GLY A 14 8.64 -8.95 2.86
C GLY A 14 7.52 -8.35 2.03
N LEU A 15 7.83 -8.03 0.78
CA LEU A 15 6.87 -7.59 -0.23
C LEU A 15 6.94 -8.49 -1.45
N ASP A 16 5.78 -8.88 -1.96
CA ASP A 16 5.66 -9.48 -3.29
C ASP A 16 5.19 -8.39 -4.26
N MET A 17 5.99 -8.13 -5.30
CA MET A 17 5.64 -7.19 -6.36
C MET A 17 5.30 -7.95 -7.63
N MET A 18 4.11 -7.71 -8.17
CA MET A 18 3.66 -8.27 -9.44
C MET A 18 3.24 -7.15 -10.39
N ARG A 19 3.56 -7.30 -11.67
CA ARG A 19 3.09 -6.38 -12.71
C ARG A 19 2.15 -7.10 -13.66
N ILE A 20 0.96 -6.55 -13.84
CA ILE A 20 -0.05 -7.04 -14.78
C ILE A 20 -0.38 -5.89 -15.74
N LYS A 21 0.17 -5.94 -16.96
CA LYS A 21 0.09 -4.84 -17.94
C LYS A 21 0.56 -3.51 -17.31
N ASP A 22 -0.35 -2.56 -17.16
CA ASP A 22 -0.12 -1.23 -16.60
C ASP A 22 -0.37 -1.16 -15.08
N LEU A 23 -0.85 -2.27 -14.48
CA LEU A 23 -1.10 -2.38 -13.05
C LEU A 23 0.15 -2.91 -12.33
N ASN A 24 0.60 -2.17 -11.31
CA ASN A 24 1.60 -2.64 -10.36
C ASN A 24 0.91 -3.02 -9.04
N ILE A 25 1.07 -4.28 -8.64
CA ILE A 25 0.53 -4.86 -7.42
C ILE A 25 1.67 -5.02 -6.42
N CYS A 26 1.41 -4.63 -5.17
CA CYS A 26 2.33 -4.81 -4.05
C CYS A 26 1.57 -5.52 -2.92
N GLY A 27 1.90 -6.77 -2.66
CA GLY A 27 1.38 -7.55 -1.53
C GLY A 27 2.35 -7.51 -0.36
N ILE A 28 1.81 -7.39 0.86
CA ILE A 28 2.60 -7.55 2.10
C ILE A 28 2.67 -9.04 2.38
N LYS A 29 3.88 -9.61 2.37
CA LYS A 29 4.10 -11.02 2.61
C LYS A 29 4.22 -11.32 4.11
N GLN A 30 4.94 -10.45 4.81
CA GLN A 30 5.19 -10.56 6.24
C GLN A 30 5.30 -9.16 6.85
N SER A 31 4.75 -9.02 8.06
CA SER A 31 4.89 -7.84 8.92
C SER A 31 5.59 -8.25 10.21
N THR A 32 6.41 -7.37 10.75
CA THR A 32 7.23 -7.64 11.95
C THR A 32 6.38 -7.93 13.19
N ASP A 33 5.23 -7.26 13.32
CA ASP A 33 4.26 -7.47 14.37
C ASP A 33 2.85 -7.00 13.94
N GLU A 34 1.85 -7.27 14.78
CA GLU A 34 0.45 -6.93 14.53
C GLU A 34 0.21 -5.41 14.47
N LEU A 35 0.96 -4.61 15.24
CA LEU A 35 0.88 -3.15 15.22
C LEU A 35 1.37 -2.59 13.88
N SER A 36 2.45 -3.15 13.34
CA SER A 36 3.05 -2.83 12.05
C SER A 36 2.09 -3.19 10.91
N ALA A 37 1.44 -4.34 10.99
CA ALA A 37 0.40 -4.75 10.05
C ALA A 37 -0.79 -3.78 10.04
N MET A 38 -1.28 -3.37 11.22
CA MET A 38 -2.35 -2.37 11.33
C MET A 38 -1.93 -1.01 10.77
N SER A 39 -0.73 -0.53 11.10
CA SER A 39 -0.21 0.75 10.60
C SER A 39 -0.09 0.77 9.07
N ALA A 40 0.35 -0.35 8.48
CA ALA A 40 0.36 -0.52 7.03
C ALA A 40 -1.04 -0.47 6.43
N GLN A 41 -2.01 -1.15 7.06
CA GLN A 41 -3.40 -1.16 6.61
C GLN A 41 -4.05 0.23 6.69
N GLU A 42 -3.79 1.00 7.75
CA GLU A 42 -4.26 2.38 7.89
C GLU A 42 -3.73 3.29 6.79
N LYS A 43 -2.42 3.23 6.49
CA LYS A 43 -1.84 4.00 5.38
C LYS A 43 -2.43 3.61 4.04
N ILE A 44 -2.66 2.31 3.80
CA ILE A 44 -3.33 1.82 2.58
C ILE A 44 -4.74 2.39 2.48
N ASN A 45 -5.50 2.38 3.57
CA ASN A 45 -6.87 2.93 3.63
C ASN A 45 -6.88 4.44 3.38
N ALA A 46 -5.97 5.20 3.98
CA ALA A 46 -5.83 6.63 3.74
C ALA A 46 -5.52 6.93 2.26
N MET A 47 -4.62 6.17 1.64
CA MET A 47 -4.32 6.31 0.20
C MET A 47 -5.51 5.98 -0.69
N ARG A 48 -6.29 4.94 -0.35
CA ARG A 48 -7.52 4.60 -1.08
C ARG A 48 -8.53 5.76 -0.98
N ALA A 49 -8.75 6.29 0.21
CA ALA A 49 -9.64 7.44 0.42
C ALA A 49 -9.17 8.68 -0.37
N SER A 50 -7.86 8.96 -0.42
CA SER A 50 -7.32 10.06 -1.22
C SER A 50 -7.45 9.84 -2.73
N ARG A 51 -7.32 8.59 -3.22
CA ARG A 51 -7.56 8.28 -4.64
C ARG A 51 -9.04 8.41 -5.00
N ILE A 52 -9.95 7.96 -4.14
CA ILE A 52 -11.39 8.11 -4.33
C ILE A 52 -11.75 9.60 -4.42
N LYS A 53 -11.20 10.44 -3.53
CA LYS A 53 -11.39 11.90 -3.61
C LYS A 53 -10.87 12.53 -4.91
N LEU A 54 -9.82 11.98 -5.53
CA LEU A 54 -9.30 12.46 -6.82
C LEU A 54 -10.11 11.96 -8.02
N SER A 55 -10.70 10.75 -7.93
CA SER A 55 -11.61 10.23 -8.97
C SER A 55 -13.00 10.85 -8.89
N ASP A 56 -13.46 11.25 -7.70
CA ASP A 56 -14.71 11.99 -7.50
C ASP A 56 -14.57 13.48 -7.88
N ALA A 57 -13.33 13.94 -8.13
CA ALA A 57 -13.01 15.31 -8.54
C ALA A 57 -12.80 15.45 -10.06
N SER A 58 -13.30 14.52 -10.87
CA SER A 58 -13.29 14.67 -12.34
C SER A 58 -14.60 15.26 -12.86
N GLU A 59 -14.47 16.52 -13.33
CA GLU A 59 -15.37 17.42 -14.09
C GLU A 59 -16.70 17.85 -13.46
#